data_AF-A0A1B8FMW1-F1
#
_entry.id   AF-A0A1B8FMW1-F1
#
_cell.length_a   1.000
_cell.length_b   1.000
_cell.length_c   1.000
_cell.angle_alpha   90.00
_cell.angle_beta   90.00
_cell.angle_gamma   90.00
#
_symmetry.space_group_name_H-M   'P 1'
#
loop_
_entity.id
_entity.type
_entity.pdbx_description
1 polymer ?
#
loop_
_entity_poly.entity_id
_entity_poly.type
_entity_poly.pdbx_seq_one_letter_code
_entity_poly.pdbx_strand_id
1 'polypeptide(L)'
;MYRAFRREPNNSGLGKVLADLDIAGWDLHNAGNDAVYTLQAMVAIAVKSLVEKQGIREREKEVIEKKIREAMEAAAEVVRENKEGW
;
A
#
# COMPACT_ATOMS: atom_id res chain seq x y z
N MET A 1 14.41 10.79 -1.26
CA MET A 1 13.24 10.05 -0.74
C MET A 1 12.15 9.89 -1.81
N TYR A 2 11.55 10.98 -2.29
CA TYR A 2 10.42 10.93 -3.24
C TYR A 2 10.71 10.10 -4.50
N ARG A 3 11.90 10.23 -5.08
CA ARG A 3 12.36 9.40 -6.21
C ARG A 3 12.23 7.90 -5.95
N ALA A 4 12.63 7.45 -4.76
CA ALA A 4 12.54 6.04 -4.39
C ALA A 4 11.09 5.60 -4.18
N PHE A 5 10.27 6.47 -3.59
CA PHE A 5 8.83 6.23 -3.41
C PHE A 5 8.10 6.06 -4.76
N ARG A 6 8.40 6.93 -5.73
CA ARG A 6 7.80 6.90 -7.08
C ARG A 6 8.52 5.97 -8.07
N ARG A 7 9.66 5.39 -7.69
CA ARG A 7 10.55 4.61 -8.56
C ARG A 7 10.96 5.37 -9.83
N GLU A 8 11.21 6.67 -9.69
CA GLU A 8 11.64 7.53 -10.79
C GLU A 8 13.17 7.51 -10.96
N PRO A 9 13.71 7.77 -12.17
CA PRO A 9 15.16 7.84 -12.37
C PRO A 9 15.77 9.16 -11.87
N ASN A 10 15.00 10.25 -11.95
CA ASN A 10 15.47 11.62 -11.66
C ASN A 10 14.92 12.15 -10.34
N ASN A 11 15.62 13.13 -9.77
CA ASN A 11 15.12 13.84 -8.60
C ASN A 11 13.99 14.81 -9.00
N SER A 12 13.01 15.00 -8.12
CA SER A 12 11.97 16.02 -8.27
C SER A 12 12.20 17.14 -7.27
N GLY A 13 11.95 18.39 -7.67
CA GLY A 13 12.00 19.55 -6.79
C GLY A 13 10.85 19.54 -5.78
N LEU A 14 11.05 20.20 -4.63
CA LEU A 14 10.09 20.17 -3.50
C LEU A 14 8.68 20.58 -3.91
N GLY A 15 8.51 21.64 -4.70
CA GLY A 15 7.19 22.08 -5.17
C GLY A 15 6.42 21.02 -5.96
N LYS A 16 7.11 20.25 -6.83
CA LYS A 16 6.49 19.14 -7.55
C LYS A 16 6.09 18.01 -6.60
N VAL A 17 6.96 17.67 -5.65
CA VAL A 17 6.68 16.64 -4.62
C VAL A 17 5.44 17.00 -3.82
N LEU A 18 5.29 18.26 -3.41
CA LEU A 18 4.14 18.73 -2.66
C LEU A 18 2.86 18.67 -3.51
N ALA A 19 2.90 19.14 -4.76
CA ALA A 19 1.76 19.07 -5.67
C ALA A 19 1.28 17.63 -5.91
N ASP A 20 2.20 16.69 -6.13
CA ASP A 20 1.88 15.27 -6.33
C ASP A 20 1.28 14.60 -5.07
N LEU A 21 1.55 15.17 -3.89
CA LEU A 21 1.00 14.75 -2.60
C LEU A 21 -0.23 15.56 -2.18
N ASP A 22 -0.72 16.45 -3.04
CA ASP A 22 -1.84 17.37 -2.79
C ASP A 22 -1.62 18.29 -1.56
N ILE A 23 -0.38 18.75 -1.39
CA ILE A 23 0.05 19.68 -0.33
C ILE A 23 0.32 21.05 -0.96
N ALA A 24 -0.34 22.09 -0.45
CA ALA A 24 -0.07 23.46 -0.88
C ALA A 24 1.21 24.01 -0.22
N GLY A 25 2.25 24.20 -1.03
CA GLY A 25 3.51 24.85 -0.63
C GLY A 25 3.54 26.33 -0.99
N TRP A 26 4.07 27.18 -0.11
CA TRP A 26 4.35 28.60 -0.38
C TRP A 26 5.75 28.97 0.11
N ASP A 27 6.37 29.95 -0.55
CA ASP A 27 7.69 30.49 -0.22
C ASP A 27 8.76 29.40 0.06
N LEU A 28 8.96 28.51 -0.93
CA LEU A 28 9.94 27.41 -0.91
C LEU A 28 11.39 27.89 -1.10
N HIS A 29 11.65 29.19 -0.88
CA HIS A 29 12.99 29.75 -0.82
C HIS A 29 13.39 30.11 0.62
N ASN A 30 12.44 30.01 1.55
CA ASN A 30 12.69 30.11 2.97
C ASN A 30 13.12 28.74 3.52
N ALA A 31 14.34 28.67 4.05
CA ALA A 31 14.89 27.42 4.58
C ALA A 31 14.03 26.78 5.69
N GLY A 32 13.32 27.59 6.47
CA GLY A 32 12.37 27.10 7.47
C GLY A 32 11.16 26.43 6.83
N ASN A 33 10.57 27.05 5.81
CA ASN A 33 9.49 26.46 5.03
C ASN A 33 9.95 25.19 4.31
N ASP A 34 11.15 25.19 3.71
CA ASP A 34 11.72 24.01 3.07
C ASP A 34 11.81 22.83 4.03
N ALA A 35 12.24 23.07 5.28
CA ALA A 35 12.30 22.03 6.31
C ALA A 35 10.91 21.51 6.68
N VAL A 36 9.93 22.40 6.90
CA VAL A 36 8.54 22.04 7.22
C VAL A 36 7.93 21.20 6.11
N TYR A 37 8.02 21.66 4.86
CA TYR A 37 7.43 20.99 3.71
C TYR A 37 8.15 19.69 3.37
N THR A 38 9.46 19.62 3.58
CA THR A 38 10.19 18.35 3.46
C THR A 38 9.67 17.34 4.47
N LEU A 39 9.49 17.72 5.74
CA LEU A 39 8.96 16.80 6.76
C LEU A 39 7.52 16.39 6.46
N GLN A 40 6.67 17.32 6.04
CA GLN A 40 5.29 17.01 5.64
C GLN A 40 5.26 16.00 4.49
N ALA A 41 6.08 16.20 3.45
CA ALA A 41 6.21 15.26 2.36
C ALA A 41 6.69 13.88 2.85
N MET A 42 7.66 13.83 3.78
CA MET A 42 8.14 12.57 4.36
C MET A 42 7.03 11.81 5.09
N VAL A 43 6.25 12.51 5.92
CA VAL A 43 5.12 11.91 6.67
C VAL A 43 4.04 11.43 5.71
N ALA A 44 3.66 12.23 4.72
CA ALA A 44 2.64 11.86 3.72
C ALA A 44 3.04 10.58 2.96
N ILE A 45 4.30 10.49 2.53
CA ILE A 45 4.82 9.29 1.86
C ILE A 45 4.79 8.07 2.79
N ALA A 46 5.18 8.22 4.06
CA ALA A 46 5.16 7.13 5.04
C ALA A 46 3.73 6.61 5.28
N VAL A 47 2.77 7.52 5.48
CA VAL A 47 1.35 7.17 5.68
C VAL A 47 0.79 6.47 4.45
N LYS A 48 0.99 7.02 3.26
CA LYS A 48 0.51 6.42 1.99
C LYS A 48 1.08 5.02 1.79
N SER A 49 2.38 4.83 2.04
CA SER A 49 3.02 3.51 1.95
C SER A 49 2.46 2.50 2.96
N LEU A 50 2.09 2.94 4.16
CA LEU A 50 1.48 2.07 5.18
C LEU A 50 0.07 1.63 4.77
N VAL A 51 -0.75 2.56 4.29
CA VAL A 51 -2.12 2.27 3.81
C VAL A 51 -2.08 1.29 2.64
N GLU A 52 -1.18 1.51 1.66
CA GLU A 52 -1.00 0.59 0.52
C GLU A 52 -0.61 -0.82 0.98
N LYS A 53 0.34 -0.93 1.92
CA LYS A 53 0.76 -2.23 2.48
C LYS A 53 -0.35 -2.93 3.25
N GLN A 54 -1.18 -2.20 3.99
CA GLN A 54 -2.34 -2.75 4.68
C GLN A 54 -3.37 -3.30 3.68
N GLY A 55 -3.68 -2.55 2.62
CA GLY A 55 -4.59 -3.00 1.57
C GLY A 55 -4.09 -4.22 0.78
N ILE A 56 -2.78 -4.37 0.60
CA ILE A 56 -2.19 -5.60 0.03
C ILE A 56 -2.40 -6.77 0.99
N ARG A 57 -2.08 -6.60 2.27
CA ARG A 57 -2.21 -7.65 3.28
C ARG A 57 -3.65 -8.15 3.44
N GLU A 58 -4.62 -7.25 3.41
CA GLU A 58 -6.03 -7.64 3.52
C GLU A 58 -6.47 -8.45 2.30
N ARG A 59 -6.09 -8.04 1.09
CA ARG A 59 -6.36 -8.82 -0.13
C ARG A 59 -5.70 -10.19 -0.12
N GLU A 60 -4.45 -10.29 0.35
CA GLU A 60 -3.76 -11.57 0.50
C GLU A 60 -4.50 -12.49 1.48
N LYS A 61 -4.94 -11.94 2.61
CA LYS A 61 -5.72 -12.65 3.62
C LYS A 61 -7.05 -13.15 3.04
N GLU A 62 -7.80 -12.31 2.33
CA GLU A 62 -9.04 -12.69 1.65
C GLU A 62 -8.82 -13.85 0.65
N VAL A 63 -7.74 -13.80 -0.12
CA VAL A 63 -7.39 -14.86 -1.07
C VAL A 63 -7.05 -16.17 -0.35
N ILE A 64 -6.30 -16.11 0.76
CA ILE A 64 -5.96 -17.28 1.56
C ILE A 64 -7.22 -17.89 2.19
N GLU A 65 -8.08 -17.07 2.80
CA GLU A 65 -9.34 -17.52 3.40
C GLU A 65 -10.25 -18.19 2.38
N LYS A 66 -10.36 -17.62 1.17
CA LYS A 66 -11.12 -18.22 0.06
C LYS A 66 -10.57 -19.59 -0.32
N LYS A 67 -9.25 -19.72 -0.48
CA LYS A 67 -8.60 -21.00 -0.83
C LYS A 67 -8.78 -22.06 0.26
N ILE A 68 -8.69 -21.66 1.53
CA ILE A 68 -8.94 -22.56 2.67
C ILE A 68 -10.38 -23.08 2.63
N ARG A 69 -11.36 -22.20 2.40
CA ARG A 69 -12.77 -22.59 2.29
C ARG A 69 -12.99 -23.57 1.14
N GLU A 70 -12.50 -23.27 -0.06
CA GLU A 70 -12.63 -24.15 -1.23
C GLU A 70 -12.01 -25.53 -0.98
N ALA A 71 -10.83 -25.58 -0.35
CA ALA A 71 -10.18 -26.84 0.00
C ALA A 71 -10.96 -27.63 1.06
N MET A 72 -11.56 -26.96 2.05
CA MET A 72 -12.42 -27.61 3.06
C MET A 72 -13.71 -28.17 2.45
N GLU A 73 -14.34 -27.44 1.53
CA GLU A 73 -15.53 -27.88 0.80
C GLU A 73 -15.23 -29.13 -0.04
N ALA A 74 -14.15 -29.10 -0.82
CA ALA A 74 -13.71 -30.24 -1.63
C ALA A 74 -13.39 -31.48 -0.76
N ALA A 75 -12.71 -31.29 0.38
CA ALA A 75 -12.43 -32.39 1.31
C ALA A 75 -13.73 -32.98 1.90
N ALA A 76 -14.72 -32.14 2.21
CA ALA A 76 -16.01 -32.59 2.72
C ALA A 76 -16.84 -33.34 1.67
N GLU A 77 -16.71 -33.02 0.38
CA GLU A 77 -17.30 -33.79 -0.72
C GLU A 77 -16.66 -35.18 -0.83
N VAL A 78 -15.33 -35.26 -0.86
CA VAL A 78 -14.61 -36.55 -0.92
C VAL A 78 -14.98 -37.48 0.25
N VAL A 79 -15.15 -36.94 1.46
CA VAL A 79 -15.59 -37.74 2.61
C VAL A 79 -17.03 -38.23 2.48
N ARG A 80 -17.93 -37.43 1.88
CA ARG A 80 -19.33 -37.83 1.63
C ARG A 80 -19.41 -38.93 0.59
N GLU A 81 -18.75 -38.77 -0.54
CA GLU A 81 -18.73 -39.78 -1.62
C GLU A 81 -18.17 -41.12 -1.13
N ASN A 82 -17.10 -41.11 -0.31
CA ASN A 82 -16.53 -42.33 0.26
C ASN A 82 -17.45 -43.03 1.30
N LYS A 83 -18.40 -42.32 1.91
CA LYS A 83 -19.37 -42.92 2.84
C LYS A 83 -20.56 -43.56 2.14
N GLU A 84 -20.90 -43.11 0.94
CA GLU A 84 -22.01 -43.64 0.14
C GLU A 84 -21.61 -44.86 -0.71
N GLY A 85 -20.31 -45.17 -0.80
CA GLY A 85 -19.75 -46.28 -1.57
C GLY A 85 -19.60 -47.63 -0.86
N TRP A 86 -20.36 -47.91 0.20
CA TRP A 86 -20.42 -49.23 0.87
C TRP A 86 -21.80 -49.88 0.71
#